data_AF-A0A961IQS5-F1
#
_entry.id   AF-A0A961IQS5-F1
#
_cell.length_a   1.000
_cell.length_b   1.000
_cell.length_c   1.000
_cell.angle_alpha   90.00
_cell.angle_beta   90.00
_cell.angle_gamma   90.00
#
_symmetry.space_group_name_H-M   'P 1'
#
loop_
_entity.id
_entity.type
_entity.pdbx_description
1 polymer ?
#
loop_
_entity_poly.entity_id
_entity_poly.type
_entity_poly.pdbx_seq_one_letter_code
_entity_poly.pdbx_strand_id
1 'polypeptide(L)' 'MIPVRLTLLLIGAILLVLLVLGNPQPVVLSFLFWRGSFALYEVILGGTLLGILFTIIYTGHVRYILRIKQDRINRRY' A
#
# COMPACT_ATOMS: atom_id res chain seq x y z
N MET A 1 -22.44 -11.08 -10.34
CA MET A 1 -22.41 -9.86 -9.54
C MET A 1 -20.96 -9.56 -9.19
N ILE A 2 -20.41 -8.44 -9.65
CA ILE A 2 -19.03 -8.08 -9.30
C ILE A 2 -18.98 -7.82 -7.79
N PRO A 3 -18.00 -8.37 -7.05
CA PRO A 3 -17.87 -8.10 -5.62
C PRO A 3 -17.72 -6.60 -5.40
N VAL A 4 -18.52 -6.01 -4.51
CA VAL A 4 -18.50 -4.56 -4.21
C VAL A 4 -17.09 -4.07 -3.83
N ARG A 5 -16.28 -4.95 -3.23
CA ARG A 5 -14.87 -4.69 -2.90
C ARG A 5 -14.00 -4.49 -4.14
N LEU A 6 -14.26 -5.22 -5.22
CA LEU A 6 -13.51 -5.15 -6.47
C LEU A 6 -13.85 -3.86 -7.22
N THR A 7 -15.12 -3.47 -7.27
CA THR A 7 -15.54 -2.20 -7.87
C THR A 7 -14.98 -0.99 -7.12
N LEU A 8 -14.99 -1.01 -5.79
CA LEU A 8 -14.37 0.05 -4.98
C LEU A 8 -12.86 0.18 -5.24
N LEU A 9 -12.15 -0.94 -5.37
CA LEU A 9 -10.73 -0.96 -5.68
C LEU A 9 -10.45 -0.38 -7.08
N LEU A 10 -11.23 -0.77 -8.08
CA LEU A 10 -11.10 -0.27 -9.45
C LEU A 10 -11.39 1.23 -9.54
N ILE A 11 -12.43 1.71 -8.87
CA ILE A 11 -12.77 3.14 -8.81
C ILE A 11 -11.63 3.91 -8.12
N GLY A 12 -11.09 3.41 -7.01
CA GLY A 12 -9.94 4.00 -6.34
C GLY A 12 -8.70 4.09 -7.24
N ALA A 13 -8.43 3.04 -8.02
CA ALA A 13 -7.32 3.03 -8.98
C ALA A 13 -7.53 4.04 -10.12
N ILE A 14 -8.75 4.14 -10.66
CA ILE A 14 -9.09 5.10 -11.72
C ILE A 14 -8.96 6.55 -11.20
N LEU A 15 -9.44 6.83 -10.00
CA LEU A 15 -9.31 8.14 -9.37
C LEU A 15 -7.85 8.51 -9.12
N LEU A 16 -7.02 7.56 -8.66
CA LEU A 16 -5.58 7.76 -8.50
C LEU A 16 -4.90 8.10 -9.84
N VAL A 17 -5.25 7.38 -10.91
CA VAL A 17 -4.72 7.63 -12.26
C VAL A 17 -5.12 9.01 -12.78
N LEU A 18 -6.39 9.41 -12.59
CA LEU A 18 -6.87 10.74 -12.97
C LEU A 18 -6.19 11.85 -12.18
N LEU A 19 -5.97 11.65 -10.88
CA LEU A 19 -5.27 12.60 -10.00
C LEU A 19 -3.80 12.77 -10.41
N VAL A 20 -3.15 11.65 -10.75
CA VAL A 20 -1.77 11.59 -11.22
C VAL A 20 -1.58 12.29 -12.57
N LEU A 21 -2.47 12.03 -13.52
CA LEU A 21 -2.40 12.63 -14.86
C LEU A 21 -2.83 14.10 -14.89
N GLY A 22 -3.74 14.51 -13.98
CA GLY A 22 -4.33 15.83 -13.98
C GLY A 22 -3.48 16.92 -13.31
N ASN A 23 -2.41 16.59 -12.60
CA ASN A 23 -1.68 17.57 -11.81
C ASN A 23 -0.14 17.38 -11.92
N PRO A 24 0.51 18.12 -12.85
CA PRO A 24 1.97 18.08 -13.03
C PRO A 24 2.74 18.91 -12.00
N GLN A 25 2.09 19.41 -10.93
CA GLN A 25 2.77 20.26 -9.99
C GLN A 25 3.85 19.50 -9.19
N PRO A 26 5.03 20.10 -9.03
CA PRO A 26 6.07 19.55 -8.18
C PRO A 26 5.63 19.64 -6.71
N VAL A 27 5.79 18.53 -6.00
CA VAL A 27 5.55 18.42 -4.57
C VAL A 27 6.90 18.37 -3.86
N VAL A 28 7.05 19.22 -2.85
CA VAL A 28 8.23 19.23 -2.01
C VAL A 28 8.00 18.33 -0.80
N LEU A 29 8.72 17.21 -0.75
CA LEU A 29 8.76 16.35 0.42
C LEU A 29 9.88 16.81 1.34
N SER A 30 9.53 17.13 2.58
CA SER A 30 10.48 17.55 3.61
C SER A 30 10.45 16.55 4.76
N PHE A 31 11.54 15.83 4.92
CA PHE A 31 11.81 14.94 6.05
C PHE A 31 12.84 15.60 6.97
N LEU A 32 12.97 15.08 8.20
CA LEU A 32 13.86 15.62 9.24
C LEU A 32 15.31 15.84 8.80
N PHE A 33 15.83 15.01 7.90
CA PHE A 33 17.22 15.08 7.43
C PHE A 33 17.35 15.26 5.92
N TRP A 34 16.24 15.42 5.20
CA TRP A 34 16.28 15.42 3.73
C TRP A 34 15.09 16.13 3.12
N ARG A 35 15.35 16.88 2.05
CA ARG A 35 14.34 17.59 1.29
C ARG A 35 14.52 17.30 -0.19
N GLY A 36 13.45 16.92 -0.87
CA GLY A 36 13.46 16.67 -2.31
C GLY A 36 12.20 17.19 -2.97
N SER A 37 12.34 17.64 -4.21
CA SER A 37 11.22 18.06 -5.06
C SER A 37 10.97 16.96 -6.09
N PHE A 38 9.77 16.41 -6.07
CA PHE A 38 9.35 15.34 -6.97
C PHE A 38 8.09 15.74 -7.70
N ALA A 39 7.84 15.15 -8.86
CA ALA A 39 6.54 15.31 -9.48
C ALA A 39 5.48 14.55 -8.66
N LEU A 40 4.27 15.11 -8.57
CA LEU A 40 3.18 14.50 -7.79
C LEU A 40 2.93 13.04 -8.20
N TYR A 41 3.02 12.73 -9.49
CA TYR A 41 2.83 11.37 -9.99
C TYR A 41 3.85 10.38 -9.45
N GLU A 42 5.11 10.80 -9.28
CA GLU A 42 6.19 9.96 -8.77
C GLU A 42 5.95 9.61 -7.30
N VAL A 43 5.49 10.59 -6.53
CA VAL A 43 5.16 10.43 -5.11
C VAL A 43 3.98 9.46 -4.94
N ILE A 44 2.93 9.63 -5.75
CA ILE A 44 1.74 8.77 -5.69
C ILE A 44 2.08 7.34 -6.12
N LEU A 45 2.78 7.16 -7.24
CA LEU A 45 3.18 5.83 -7.72
C LEU A 45 4.10 5.13 -6.72
N GLY A 46 5.12 5.84 -6.23
CA GLY A 46 6.05 5.31 -5.22
C GLY A 46 5.34 4.93 -3.92
N GLY A 47 4.47 5.80 -3.42
CA GLY A 47 3.68 5.53 -2.20
C GLY A 47 2.73 4.34 -2.36
N THR A 48 2.09 4.21 -3.53
CA THR A 48 1.19 3.09 -3.82
C THR A 48 1.97 1.77 -3.89
N LEU A 49 3.10 1.74 -4.59
CA LEU A 49 3.98 0.57 -4.67
C LEU A 49 4.50 0.14 -3.29
N LEU A 50 5.00 1.09 -2.49
CA LEU A 50 5.47 0.82 -1.13
C LEU A 50 4.33 0.32 -0.23
N GLY A 51 3.13 0.88 -0.36
CA GLY A 51 1.95 0.44 0.39
C GLY A 51 1.54 -1.00 0.04
N ILE A 52 1.57 -1.37 -1.24
CA ILE A 52 1.31 -2.75 -1.69
C ILE A 52 2.37 -3.70 -1.11
N LEU A 53 3.65 -3.35 -1.24
CA LEU A 53 4.76 -4.15 -0.72
C LEU A 53 4.62 -4.37 0.80
N PHE A 54 4.36 -3.28 1.54
CA PHE A 54 4.16 -3.31 2.99
C PHE A 54 2.98 -4.21 3.38
N THR A 55 1.87 -4.12 2.64
CA THR A 55 0.68 -4.96 2.87
C THR A 55 1.00 -6.45 2.68
N ILE A 56 1.75 -6.80 1.63
CA ILE A 56 2.15 -8.19 1.37
C ILE A 56 3.04 -8.71 2.51
N ILE A 57 4.05 -7.93 2.90
CA ILE A 57 4.98 -8.30 3.98
C ILE A 57 4.22 -8.45 5.30
N TYR A 58 3.38 -7.47 5.64
CA TYR A 58 2.62 -7.46 6.88
C TYR A 58 1.64 -8.64 6.96
N THR A 59 0.83 -8.87 5.92
CA THR A 59 -0.12 -9.99 5.89
C THR A 59 0.58 -11.35 5.88
N GLY A 60 1.76 -11.45 5.26
CA GLY A 60 2.62 -12.63 5.35
C GLY A 60 3.12 -12.87 6.77
N HIS A 61 3.61 -11.83 7.43
CA HIS A 61 4.11 -11.90 8.79
C HIS A 61 3.02 -12.26 9.81
N VAL A 62 1.85 -11.63 9.70
CA VAL A 62 0.68 -11.96 10.54
C VAL A 62 0.27 -13.42 10.36
N ARG A 63 0.18 -13.92 9.10
CA ARG A 63 -0.12 -15.34 8.85
C ARG A 63 0.93 -16.27 9.45
N TYR A 64 2.20 -15.90 9.37
CA TYR A 64 3.29 -16.67 9.97
C TYR A 64 3.17 -16.76 11.50
N ILE A 65 2.95 -15.63 12.18
CA ILE A 65 2.74 -15.59 13.63
C ILE A 65 1.53 -16.44 14.04
N LEU A 66 0.42 -16.31 13.31
CA LEU A 66 -0.80 -17.08 13.59
C LEU A 66 -0.55 -18.59 13.46
N ARG A 67 0.19 -19.04 12.43
CA ARG A 67 0.58 -20.45 12.28
C ARG A 67 1.42 -20.94 13.45
N ILE A 68 2.46 -20.20 13.86
CA ILE A 68 3.29 -20.59 15.01
C ILE A 68 2.46 -20.70 16.29
N LYS A 69 1.54 -19.75 16.51
CA LYS A 69 0.66 -19.78 17.68
C LYS A 69 -0.22 -21.03 17.68
N GLN A 70 -0.77 -21.40 16.53
CA GLN A 70 -1.58 -22.61 16.37
C GLN A 70 -0.75 -23.88 16.62
N ASP A 71 0.45 -23.97 16.06
CA ASP A 71 1.34 -25.12 16.24
C ASP A 71 1.75 -25.32 17.71
N ARG A 72 1.96 -24.23 18.46
CA ARG A 72 2.23 -24.31 19.91
C ARG A 72 1.03 -24.84 20.70
N ILE A 73 -0.19 -24.49 20.29
CA ILE A 73 -1.41 -25.00 20.94
C ILE A 73 -1.54 -26.50 20.66
N ASN A 74 -1.37 -26.91 19.40
CA ASN A 74 -1.48 -28.31 19.00
C ASN A 74 -0.40 -29.23 19.57
N ARG A 75 0.77 -28.71 20.01
CA ARG A 75 1.81 -29.50 20.70
C ARG A 75 1.63 -29.58 22.21
N ARG A 76 0.72 -28.78 22.80
CA ARG A 76 0.42 -28.80 24.24
C ARG A 76 -0.73 -29.75 24.61
N TYR A 77 -1.46 -30.23 23.62
CA TYR A 77 -2.50 -31.26 23.72
C TYR A 77 -2.06 -32.49 22.93
#